data_AF-A0A1B9AJL9-F1
#
_entry.id   AF-A0A1B9AJL9-F1
#
_cell.length_a   1.000
_cell.length_b   1.000
_cell.length_c   1.000
_cell.angle_alpha   90.00
_cell.angle_beta   90.00
_cell.angle_gamma   90.00
#
_symmetry.space_group_name_H-M   'P 1'
#
loop_
_entity.id
_entity.type
_entity.pdbx_description
1 polymer ?
#
loop_
_entity_poly.entity_id
_entity_poly.type
_entity_poly.pdbx_seq_one_letter_code
_entity_poly.pdbx_strand_id
1 'polypeptide(L)'
;MSPSETIYFFLFGVAVLVGIMFIWLIFRRRKKWAISLSGLLVIGYVGSYFYYPALKVNTHAERYEQVKDYLGKNYPNEKFTIIPKHYEEGYTVGQFDINTIETPTIGVTLRVDKEGQVKQIGTWTKQDHPKQQELWREIEFIHGSTYSLDKEIPEITKQDEWIEGQLTAFALTINDKPAIAIFNYSSAGYSLLDLQQGEREGFVSIEEAGYAFIYIDKKYQGETVTIHLKNGEEYTLNVDQHKGKLIVQK
;
A
#
# COMPACT_ATOMS: atom_id res chain seq x y z
N MET A 1 3.46 6.66 -25.58
CA MET A 1 2.04 6.87 -25.17
C MET A 1 1.49 5.52 -24.74
N SER A 2 0.71 5.47 -23.66
CA SER A 2 0.12 4.20 -23.22
C SER A 2 -1.00 3.73 -24.17
N PRO A 3 -1.31 2.41 -24.26
CA PRO A 3 -2.38 1.92 -25.12
C PRO A 3 -3.75 2.56 -24.84
N SER A 4 -4.06 2.86 -23.58
CA SER A 4 -5.29 3.54 -23.19
C SER A 4 -5.35 4.99 -23.67
N GLU A 5 -4.22 5.70 -23.68
CA GLU A 5 -4.12 7.05 -24.25
C GLU A 5 -4.29 7.04 -25.75
N THR A 6 -3.73 6.06 -26.45
CA THR A 6 -3.91 5.91 -27.90
C THR A 6 -5.39 5.72 -28.24
N ILE A 7 -6.11 4.89 -27.47
CA ILE A 7 -7.56 4.72 -27.63
C ILE A 7 -8.29 6.05 -27.37
N TYR A 8 -7.91 6.79 -26.34
CA TYR A 8 -8.52 8.08 -26.02
C TYR A 8 -8.31 9.11 -27.14
N PHE A 9 -7.08 9.25 -27.66
CA PHE A 9 -6.77 10.15 -28.77
C PHE A 9 -7.46 9.72 -30.07
N PHE A 10 -7.63 8.42 -30.29
CA PHE A 10 -8.40 7.90 -31.42
C PHE A 10 -9.87 8.28 -31.31
N LEU A 11 -10.51 8.03 -30.16
CA LEU A 11 -11.91 8.41 -29.92
C LEU A 11 -12.12 9.92 -30.02
N PHE A 12 -11.19 10.72 -29.48
CA PHE A 12 -11.21 12.17 -29.62
C PHE A 12 -11.07 12.58 -31.09
N GLY A 13 -10.19 11.92 -31.86
CA GLY A 13 -10.07 12.14 -33.31
C GLY A 13 -11.36 11.84 -34.07
N VAL A 14 -12.05 10.74 -33.73
CA VAL A 14 -13.39 10.43 -34.29
C VAL A 14 -14.40 11.53 -33.95
N ALA A 15 -14.40 12.03 -32.71
CA ALA A 15 -15.27 13.13 -32.31
C ALA A 15 -14.96 14.43 -33.10
N VAL A 16 -13.69 14.74 -33.37
CA VAL A 16 -13.30 15.87 -34.22
C VAL A 16 -13.83 15.68 -35.65
N LEU A 17 -13.74 14.48 -36.22
CA LEU A 17 -14.27 14.19 -37.55
C LEU A 17 -15.80 14.37 -37.62
N VAL A 18 -16.52 13.90 -36.61
CA VAL A 18 -17.97 14.11 -36.49
C VAL A 18 -18.28 15.62 -36.40
N GLY A 19 -17.51 16.37 -35.60
CA GLY A 19 -17.63 17.83 -35.51
C GLY A 19 -17.41 18.53 -36.85
N ILE A 20 -16.40 18.10 -37.62
CA ILE A 20 -16.15 18.59 -38.98
C ILE A 20 -17.36 18.31 -39.88
N MET A 21 -17.94 17.10 -39.81
CA MET A 21 -19.14 16.76 -40.59
C MET A 21 -20.32 17.71 -40.28
N PHE A 22 -20.55 18.01 -38.99
CA PHE A 22 -21.58 18.98 -38.59
C PHE A 22 -21.28 20.41 -39.07
N ILE A 23 -20.02 20.86 -38.98
CA ILE A 23 -19.60 22.16 -39.50
C ILE A 23 -19.91 22.27 -41.00
N TRP A 24 -19.60 21.22 -41.76
CA TRP A 24 -19.90 21.20 -43.20
C TRP A 24 -21.40 21.19 -43.51
N LEU A 25 -22.21 20.52 -42.69
CA LEU A 25 -23.67 20.49 -42.83
C LEU A 25 -24.29 21.87 -42.56
N ILE A 26 -23.88 22.53 -41.47
CA ILE A 26 -24.37 23.85 -41.06
C ILE A 26 -23.90 24.93 -42.04
N PHE A 27 -22.62 24.93 -42.40
CA PHE A 27 -22.02 25.94 -43.28
C PHE A 27 -22.04 25.56 -44.77
N ARG A 28 -22.95 24.67 -45.20
CA ARG A 28 -23.06 24.20 -46.59
C ARG A 28 -23.11 25.30 -47.65
N ARG A 29 -23.65 26.48 -47.31
CA ARG A 29 -23.74 27.67 -48.18
C ARG A 29 -22.55 28.64 -48.05
N ARG A 30 -21.74 28.51 -47.00
CA ARG A 30 -20.61 29.40 -46.67
C ARG A 30 -19.31 28.59 -46.55
N LYS A 31 -18.90 27.95 -47.66
CA LYS A 31 -17.78 27.00 -47.71
C LYS A 31 -16.45 27.53 -47.16
N LYS A 32 -16.15 28.82 -47.37
CA LYS A 32 -14.92 29.44 -46.84
C LYS A 32 -14.83 29.33 -45.31
N TRP A 33 -15.94 29.55 -44.60
CA TRP A 33 -16.00 29.42 -43.14
C TRP A 33 -15.86 27.96 -42.69
N ALA A 34 -16.50 27.03 -43.38
CA ALA A 34 -16.37 25.60 -43.08
C ALA A 34 -14.92 25.11 -43.18
N ILE A 35 -14.20 25.54 -44.22
CA ILE A 35 -12.79 25.20 -44.44
C ILE A 35 -11.92 25.77 -43.31
N SER A 36 -12.06 27.06 -42.97
CA SER A 36 -11.28 27.68 -41.91
C SER A 36 -11.48 27.02 -40.54
N LEU A 37 -12.73 26.75 -40.17
CA LEU A 37 -13.07 26.08 -38.90
C LEU A 37 -12.56 24.64 -38.84
N SER A 38 -12.71 23.89 -39.93
CA SER A 38 -12.20 22.51 -40.01
C SER A 38 -10.68 22.48 -39.92
N GLY A 39 -10.00 23.40 -40.61
CA GLY A 39 -8.54 23.53 -40.54
C GLY A 39 -8.05 23.84 -39.13
N LEU A 40 -8.72 24.76 -38.43
CA LEU A 40 -8.40 25.09 -37.03
C LEU A 40 -8.55 23.87 -36.11
N LEU A 41 -9.61 23.08 -36.27
CA LEU A 41 -9.82 21.86 -35.48
C LEU A 41 -8.74 20.81 -35.72
N VAL A 42 -8.36 20.58 -36.97
CA VAL A 42 -7.30 19.61 -37.30
C VAL A 42 -5.95 20.08 -36.75
N ILE A 43 -5.60 21.36 -36.93
CA ILE A 43 -4.35 21.91 -36.38
C ILE A 43 -4.35 21.82 -34.85
N GLY A 44 -5.47 22.12 -34.20
CA GLY A 44 -5.60 21.99 -32.75
C GLY A 44 -5.44 20.55 -32.26
N TYR A 45 -6.04 19.59 -32.96
CA TYR A 45 -5.90 18.16 -32.64
C TYR A 45 -4.45 17.68 -32.79
N VAL A 46 -3.83 17.98 -33.92
CA VAL A 46 -2.43 17.61 -34.20
C VAL A 46 -1.50 18.27 -33.18
N GLY A 47 -1.69 19.56 -32.90
CA GLY A 47 -0.93 20.27 -31.88
C GLY A 47 -1.07 19.66 -30.49
N SER A 48 -2.30 19.31 -30.07
CA SER A 48 -2.56 18.64 -28.79
C SER A 48 -1.85 17.29 -28.70
N TYR A 49 -1.91 16.49 -29.77
CA TYR A 49 -1.25 15.18 -29.83
C TYR A 49 0.27 15.28 -29.63
N PHE A 50 0.93 16.24 -30.30
CA PHE A 50 2.37 16.46 -30.17
C PHE A 50 2.77 17.11 -28.84
N TYR A 51 1.90 17.95 -28.26
CA TYR A 51 2.18 18.63 -26.99
C TYR A 51 2.00 17.72 -25.77
N TYR A 52 1.12 16.73 -25.86
CA TYR A 52 0.74 15.88 -24.73
C TYR A 52 1.92 15.15 -24.04
N PRO A 53 2.89 14.55 -24.76
CA PRO A 53 4.06 13.95 -24.12
C PRO A 53 4.88 14.95 -23.30
N ALA A 54 5.10 16.15 -23.83
CA ALA A 54 5.83 17.20 -23.14
C ALA A 54 5.11 17.66 -21.87
N LEU A 55 3.78 17.79 -21.94
CA LEU A 55 2.96 18.09 -20.77
C LEU A 55 3.14 17.04 -19.66
N LYS A 56 3.12 15.75 -20.00
CA LYS A 56 3.32 14.67 -19.00
C LYS A 56 4.67 14.73 -18.31
N VAL A 57 5.74 14.94 -19.08
CA VAL A 57 7.10 15.04 -18.55
C VAL A 57 7.21 16.23 -17.58
N ASN A 58 6.69 17.39 -17.99
CA ASN A 58 6.71 18.59 -17.17
C ASN A 58 5.88 18.44 -15.89
N THR A 59 4.65 17.92 -16.00
CA THR A 59 3.78 17.69 -14.83
C THR A 59 4.38 16.65 -13.89
N HIS A 60 5.01 15.59 -14.40
CA HIS A 60 5.68 14.62 -13.55
C HIS A 60 6.88 15.23 -12.81
N ALA A 61 7.70 16.04 -13.50
CA ALA A 61 8.84 16.73 -12.89
C ALA A 61 8.40 17.75 -11.81
N GLU A 62 7.33 18.50 -12.05
CA GLU A 62 6.76 19.41 -11.05
C GLU A 62 6.30 18.65 -9.80
N ARG A 63 5.59 17.54 -9.98
CA ARG A 63 5.14 16.69 -8.88
C ARG A 63 6.28 15.99 -8.15
N TYR A 64 7.39 15.71 -8.83
CA TYR A 64 8.58 15.16 -8.21
C TYR A 64 9.15 16.13 -7.16
N GLU A 65 9.24 17.43 -7.47
CA GLU A 65 9.68 18.42 -6.50
C GLU A 65 8.68 18.56 -5.34
N GLN A 66 7.37 18.46 -5.60
CA GLN A 66 6.35 18.45 -4.53
C GLN A 66 6.53 17.27 -3.55
N VAL A 67 6.84 16.07 -4.06
CA VAL A 67 7.13 14.91 -3.21
C VAL A 67 8.42 15.10 -2.42
N LYS A 68 9.45 15.66 -3.05
CA LYS A 68 10.73 15.93 -2.39
C LYS A 68 10.59 16.96 -1.27
N ASP A 69 9.85 18.05 -1.49
CA ASP A 69 9.55 19.06 -0.47
C ASP A 69 8.71 18.46 0.66
N TYR A 70 7.71 17.64 0.32
CA TYR A 70 6.90 16.92 1.31
C TYR A 70 7.76 16.00 2.19
N LEU A 71 8.64 15.19 1.59
CA LEU A 71 9.51 14.28 2.35
C LEU A 71 10.52 15.05 3.21
N GLY A 72 11.15 16.10 2.66
CA GLY A 72 12.10 16.92 3.41
C GLY A 72 11.48 17.67 4.59
N LYS A 73 10.21 18.09 4.48
CA LYS A 73 9.49 18.77 5.55
C LYS A 73 9.04 17.82 6.66
N ASN A 74 8.52 16.64 6.31
CA ASN A 74 7.92 15.73 7.28
C ASN A 74 8.93 14.73 7.87
N TYR A 75 10.03 14.44 7.16
CA TYR A 75 11.04 13.45 7.56
C TYR A 75 12.47 14.01 7.37
N PRO A 76 12.85 15.10 8.07
CA PRO A 76 14.08 15.84 7.79
C PRO A 76 15.38 15.07 8.07
N ASN A 77 15.32 14.03 8.90
CA ASN A 77 16.48 13.22 9.28
C ASN A 77 16.65 11.97 8.39
N GLU A 78 15.70 11.71 7.50
CA GLU A 78 15.66 10.52 6.66
C GLU A 78 16.17 10.82 5.26
N LYS A 79 16.81 9.83 4.63
CA LYS A 79 17.26 9.93 3.24
C LYS A 79 16.50 8.95 2.37
N PHE A 80 15.81 9.49 1.37
CA PHE A 80 14.94 8.72 0.48
C PHE A 80 15.50 8.59 -0.93
N THR A 81 15.22 7.44 -1.54
CA THR A 81 15.29 7.23 -2.98
C THR A 81 13.87 7.38 -3.54
N ILE A 82 13.70 8.27 -4.53
CA ILE A 82 12.42 8.55 -5.20
C ILE A 82 12.53 8.06 -6.66
N ILE A 83 11.66 7.14 -7.06
CA ILE A 83 11.67 6.52 -8.39
C ILE A 83 10.26 6.55 -9.00
N PRO A 84 10.06 6.94 -10.26
CA PRO A 84 11.06 7.44 -11.18
C PRO A 84 11.26 8.96 -11.01
N LYS A 85 12.46 9.45 -11.33
CA LYS A 85 12.77 10.90 -11.26
C LYS A 85 12.19 11.66 -12.45
N HIS A 86 12.16 11.00 -13.60
CA HIS A 86 11.58 11.51 -14.82
C HIS A 86 10.43 10.62 -15.22
N TYR A 87 9.49 11.16 -16.00
CA TYR A 87 8.40 10.33 -16.49
C TYR A 87 8.95 9.19 -17.36
N GLU A 88 8.63 7.96 -16.98
CA GLU A 88 8.97 6.74 -17.71
C GLU A 88 7.68 6.03 -18.17
N GLU A 89 7.71 5.42 -19.36
CA GLU A 89 6.59 4.64 -19.84
C GLU A 89 6.35 3.43 -18.92
N GLY A 90 5.08 3.22 -18.54
CA GLY A 90 4.70 2.23 -17.51
C GLY A 90 4.36 2.86 -16.17
N TYR A 91 4.84 4.07 -15.88
CA TYR A 91 4.48 4.80 -14.66
C TYR A 91 3.30 5.76 -14.87
N THR A 92 2.51 5.94 -13.81
CA THR A 92 1.45 6.96 -13.77
C THR A 92 2.06 8.34 -13.49
N VAL A 93 1.63 9.38 -14.21
CA VAL A 93 2.11 10.75 -13.98
C VAL A 93 1.81 11.18 -12.54
N GLY A 94 2.84 11.60 -11.80
CA GLY A 94 2.73 12.00 -10.40
C GLY A 94 2.72 10.85 -9.40
N GLN A 95 3.04 9.62 -9.82
CA GLN A 95 3.22 8.48 -8.93
C GLN A 95 4.71 8.18 -8.76
N PHE A 96 5.13 7.94 -7.52
CA PHE A 96 6.52 7.75 -7.14
C PHE A 96 6.64 6.66 -6.09
N ASP A 97 7.55 5.74 -6.30
CA ASP A 97 8.00 4.74 -5.36
C ASP A 97 9.13 5.31 -4.50
N ILE A 98 8.93 5.26 -3.19
CA ILE A 98 9.80 5.84 -2.18
C ILE A 98 10.33 4.73 -1.29
N ASN A 99 11.63 4.68 -1.10
CA ASN A 99 12.28 3.87 -0.07
C ASN A 99 13.34 4.68 0.65
N THR A 100 13.74 4.26 1.84
CA THR A 100 14.92 4.83 2.50
C THR A 100 16.18 4.16 1.98
N ILE A 101 17.32 4.84 2.08
CA ILE A 101 18.63 4.27 1.73
C ILE A 101 18.92 2.99 2.55
N GLU A 102 18.43 2.94 3.80
CA GLU A 102 18.64 1.82 4.71
C GLU A 102 17.81 0.58 4.35
N THR A 103 16.64 0.77 3.72
CA THR A 103 15.73 -0.33 3.37
C THR A 103 15.30 -0.27 1.90
N PRO A 104 16.22 -0.51 0.94
CA PRO A 104 15.96 -0.35 -0.50
C PRO A 104 15.00 -1.42 -1.08
N THR A 105 14.71 -2.45 -0.30
CA THR A 105 13.85 -3.58 -0.66
C THR A 105 12.39 -3.39 -0.28
N ILE A 106 12.05 -2.38 0.51
CA ILE A 106 10.67 -2.06 0.89
C ILE A 106 10.40 -0.59 0.67
N GLY A 107 9.16 -0.23 0.39
CA GLY A 107 8.81 1.15 0.19
C GLY A 107 7.33 1.41 0.11
N VAL A 108 7.03 2.69 -0.11
CA VAL A 108 5.67 3.20 -0.32
C VAL A 108 5.55 3.77 -1.71
N THR A 109 4.34 3.75 -2.24
CA THR A 109 4.01 4.48 -3.45
C THR A 109 3.23 5.73 -3.06
N LEU A 110 3.80 6.89 -3.32
CA LEU A 110 3.15 8.18 -3.17
C LEU A 110 2.57 8.65 -4.50
N ARG A 111 1.44 9.35 -4.44
CA ARG A 111 0.82 10.01 -5.57
C ARG A 111 0.53 11.45 -5.24
N VAL A 112 0.83 12.34 -6.18
CA VAL A 112 0.41 13.73 -6.12
C VAL A 112 -0.80 13.94 -7.00
N ASP A 113 -1.88 14.47 -6.41
CA ASP A 113 -3.13 14.73 -7.13
C ASP A 113 -3.08 16.03 -7.97
N LYS A 114 -4.23 16.50 -8.46
CA LYS A 114 -4.28 17.69 -9.32
C LYS A 114 -4.15 18.97 -8.51
N GLU A 115 -4.45 18.91 -7.24
CA GLU A 115 -4.42 19.99 -6.26
C GLU A 115 -3.04 20.12 -5.59
N GLY A 116 -2.12 19.20 -5.88
CA GLY A 116 -0.76 19.19 -5.32
C GLY A 116 -0.66 18.50 -3.97
N GLN A 117 -1.68 17.77 -3.54
CA GLN A 117 -1.63 17.01 -2.29
C GLN A 117 -0.94 15.66 -2.50
N VAL A 118 -0.02 15.33 -1.60
CA VAL A 118 0.70 14.06 -1.58
C VAL A 118 -0.10 13.04 -0.76
N LYS A 119 -0.43 11.90 -1.36
CA LYS A 119 -1.15 10.80 -0.72
C LYS A 119 -0.41 9.48 -0.95
N GLN A 120 -0.33 8.66 0.08
CA GLN A 120 0.11 7.28 -0.09
C GLN A 120 -1.01 6.45 -0.73
N ILE A 121 -0.67 5.69 -1.76
CA ILE A 121 -1.63 4.86 -2.51
C ILE A 121 -1.28 3.38 -2.49
N GLY A 122 -0.12 3.01 -1.95
CA GLY A 122 0.30 1.63 -1.86
C GLY A 122 1.62 1.46 -1.11
N THR A 123 1.98 0.19 -0.92
CA THR A 123 3.25 -0.29 -0.38
C THR A 123 3.80 -1.35 -1.32
N TRP A 124 5.11 -1.54 -1.32
CA TRP A 124 5.75 -2.56 -2.14
C TRP A 124 6.97 -3.16 -1.44
N THR A 125 7.31 -4.38 -1.82
CA THR A 125 8.53 -5.09 -1.45
C THR A 125 9.17 -5.71 -2.70
N LYS A 126 10.51 -5.71 -2.77
CA LYS A 126 11.31 -6.31 -3.83
C LYS A 126 11.75 -7.74 -3.51
N GLN A 127 11.50 -8.24 -2.30
CA GLN A 127 11.82 -9.61 -1.93
C GLN A 127 10.59 -10.49 -2.09
N ASP A 128 10.77 -11.65 -2.73
CA ASP A 128 9.77 -12.73 -2.77
C ASP A 128 9.40 -13.23 -1.35
N HIS A 129 10.28 -13.00 -0.36
CA HIS A 129 10.02 -13.27 1.07
C HIS A 129 10.71 -12.22 1.96
N PRO A 130 9.98 -11.41 2.74
CA PRO A 130 10.56 -10.53 3.75
C PRO A 130 11.20 -11.38 4.84
N LYS A 131 12.28 -10.87 5.44
CA LYS A 131 12.88 -11.54 6.60
C LYS A 131 11.85 -11.61 7.74
N GLN A 132 11.95 -12.60 8.62
CA GLN A 132 11.05 -12.76 9.79
C GLN A 132 11.02 -11.51 10.71
N GLN A 133 12.10 -10.72 10.67
CA GLN A 133 12.23 -9.43 11.34
C GLN A 133 11.53 -8.26 10.62
N GLU A 134 10.96 -8.48 9.44
CA GLU A 134 10.28 -7.46 8.62
C GLU A 134 8.76 -7.71 8.55
N LEU A 135 8.28 -8.93 8.80
CA LEU A 135 6.84 -9.23 8.79
C LEU A 135 6.02 -8.45 9.80
N TRP A 136 6.55 -8.23 11.00
CA TRP A 136 5.82 -7.48 12.02
C TRP A 136 5.65 -6.00 11.63
N ARG A 137 6.45 -5.48 10.68
CA ARG A 137 6.22 -4.15 10.08
C ARG A 137 4.94 -4.10 9.24
N GLU A 138 4.46 -5.23 8.73
CA GLU A 138 3.14 -5.30 8.10
C GLU A 138 2.03 -5.09 9.14
N ILE A 139 2.23 -5.57 10.36
CA ILE A 139 1.32 -5.33 11.49
C ILE A 139 1.39 -3.87 11.93
N GLU A 140 2.60 -3.31 12.02
CA GLU A 140 2.78 -1.86 12.21
C GLU A 140 2.07 -1.06 11.13
N PHE A 141 2.11 -1.51 9.88
CA PHE A 141 1.43 -0.87 8.76
C PHE A 141 -0.10 -0.96 8.88
N ILE A 142 -0.64 -2.15 9.18
CA ILE A 142 -2.09 -2.37 9.40
C ILE A 142 -2.60 -1.52 10.57
N HIS A 143 -1.80 -1.38 11.62
CA HIS A 143 -2.16 -0.62 12.82
C HIS A 143 -1.70 0.85 12.83
N GLY A 144 -0.90 1.26 11.85
CA GLY A 144 -0.58 2.66 11.55
C GLY A 144 0.70 3.24 12.16
N SER A 145 1.61 2.46 12.74
CA SER A 145 2.77 2.99 13.49
C SER A 145 3.84 3.66 12.63
N THR A 146 4.16 3.13 11.45
CA THR A 146 5.34 3.61 10.68
C THR A 146 4.98 4.40 9.41
N TYR A 147 3.73 4.31 8.92
CA TYR A 147 3.30 4.92 7.66
C TYR A 147 1.91 5.57 7.67
N SER A 148 1.21 5.61 8.81
CA SER A 148 -0.03 6.39 8.89
C SER A 148 0.27 7.78 9.46
N LEU A 149 -0.11 8.80 8.70
CA LEU A 149 0.11 10.21 9.07
C LEU A 149 -0.83 10.68 10.20
N ASP A 150 -1.82 9.88 10.60
CA ASP A 150 -2.97 10.31 11.40
C ASP A 150 -3.35 9.39 12.58
N LYS A 151 -2.57 8.35 12.93
CA LYS A 151 -2.90 7.47 14.08
C LYS A 151 -1.77 7.38 15.10
N GLU A 152 -2.16 7.33 16.37
CA GLU A 152 -1.25 7.15 17.51
C GLU A 152 -0.39 5.90 17.32
N ILE A 153 0.91 6.04 17.58
CA ILE A 153 1.93 5.01 17.39
C ILE A 153 1.70 3.91 18.45
N PRO A 154 1.27 2.69 18.07
CA PRO A 154 1.10 1.59 19.02
C PRO A 154 2.46 1.17 19.63
N GLU A 155 2.50 1.00 20.95
CA GLU A 155 3.63 0.40 21.66
C GLU A 155 3.56 -1.13 21.52
N ILE A 156 4.48 -1.72 20.75
CA ILE A 156 4.49 -3.16 20.44
C ILE A 156 5.68 -3.84 21.12
N THR A 157 5.40 -4.82 21.98
CA THR A 157 6.40 -5.75 22.54
C THR A 157 6.28 -7.12 21.87
N LYS A 158 7.40 -7.77 21.52
CA LYS A 158 7.45 -8.95 20.63
C LYS A 158 8.11 -10.17 21.25
N GLN A 159 7.55 -11.35 20.98
CA GLN A 159 8.24 -12.64 21.00
C GLN A 159 7.83 -13.47 19.77
N ASP A 160 8.80 -13.95 18.98
CA ASP A 160 8.57 -14.76 17.78
C ASP A 160 8.86 -16.25 18.01
N GLU A 161 8.02 -17.09 17.39
CA GLU A 161 8.21 -18.54 17.34
C GLU A 161 8.03 -19.03 15.90
N TRP A 162 8.99 -19.83 15.44
CA TRP A 162 9.01 -20.38 14.08
C TRP A 162 8.59 -21.85 14.11
N ILE A 163 7.56 -22.19 13.35
CA ILE A 163 6.94 -23.52 13.40
C ILE A 163 7.02 -24.17 12.02
N GLU A 164 7.74 -25.29 11.97
CA GLU A 164 7.83 -26.20 10.83
C GLU A 164 8.21 -25.55 9.48
N GLY A 165 8.88 -24.39 9.51
CA GLY A 165 9.39 -23.74 8.30
C GLY A 165 8.33 -23.04 7.44
N GLN A 166 7.05 -23.10 7.83
CA GLN A 166 5.91 -22.60 7.04
C GLN A 166 5.03 -21.62 7.82
N LEU A 167 5.05 -21.64 9.15
CA LEU A 167 4.25 -20.74 9.96
C LEU A 167 5.15 -19.90 10.86
N THR A 168 4.83 -18.61 10.96
CA THR A 168 5.41 -17.71 11.95
C THR A 168 4.30 -17.07 12.75
N ALA A 169 4.36 -17.22 14.06
CA ALA A 169 3.46 -16.53 14.97
C ALA A 169 4.20 -15.48 15.77
N PHE A 170 3.53 -14.34 15.93
CA PHE A 170 3.99 -13.23 16.75
C PHE A 170 3.04 -13.04 17.92
N ALA A 171 3.56 -13.14 19.14
CA ALA A 171 2.90 -12.58 20.32
C ALA A 171 3.21 -11.09 20.39
N LEU A 172 2.15 -10.28 20.49
CA LEU A 172 2.21 -8.83 20.43
C LEU A 172 1.35 -8.24 21.55
N THR A 173 1.65 -7.01 21.93
CA THR A 173 0.73 -6.15 22.65
C THR A 173 0.44 -4.96 21.75
N ILE A 174 -0.83 -4.70 21.42
CA ILE A 174 -1.28 -3.58 20.57
C ILE A 174 -2.23 -2.73 21.42
N ASN A 175 -1.87 -1.49 21.74
CA ASN A 175 -2.69 -0.58 22.56
C ASN A 175 -3.15 -1.22 23.89
N ASP A 176 -2.20 -1.79 24.66
CA ASP A 176 -2.44 -2.52 25.92
C ASP A 176 -3.31 -3.80 25.80
N LYS A 177 -3.57 -4.28 24.58
CA LYS A 177 -4.28 -5.54 24.36
C LYS A 177 -3.31 -6.62 23.86
N PRO A 178 -3.32 -7.83 24.41
CA PRO A 178 -2.57 -8.94 23.87
C PRO A 178 -3.12 -9.28 22.48
N ALA A 179 -2.23 -9.62 21.56
CA ALA A 179 -2.58 -9.99 20.19
C ALA A 179 -1.67 -11.11 19.69
N ILE A 180 -2.20 -11.95 18.81
CA ILE A 180 -1.43 -12.94 18.06
C ILE A 180 -1.62 -12.66 16.58
N ALA A 181 -0.51 -12.62 15.85
CA ALA A 181 -0.51 -12.57 14.39
C ALA A 181 0.14 -13.83 13.82
N ILE A 182 -0.54 -14.50 12.90
CA ILE A 182 -0.03 -15.71 12.24
C ILE A 182 0.23 -15.39 10.78
N PHE A 183 1.43 -15.72 10.33
CA PHE A 183 1.86 -15.60 8.94
C PHE A 183 2.15 -16.97 8.36
N ASN A 184 1.73 -17.15 7.11
CA ASN A 184 2.15 -18.27 6.28
C ASN A 184 3.37 -17.86 5.44
N TYR A 185 4.36 -18.74 5.42
CA TYR A 185 5.53 -18.71 4.56
C TYR A 185 5.48 -19.90 3.61
N SER A 186 5.33 -19.63 2.32
CA SER A 186 5.34 -20.65 1.27
C SER A 186 6.28 -20.24 0.14
N SER A 187 6.60 -21.14 -0.78
CA SER A 187 7.34 -20.80 -2.00
C SER A 187 6.58 -19.85 -2.95
N ALA A 188 5.29 -19.58 -2.70
CA ALA A 188 4.47 -18.66 -3.48
C ALA A 188 4.38 -17.24 -2.90
N GLY A 189 5.00 -17.01 -1.74
CA GLY A 189 5.00 -15.72 -1.04
C GLY A 189 4.70 -15.86 0.45
N TYR A 190 4.33 -14.74 1.07
CA TYR A 190 3.95 -14.65 2.47
C TYR A 190 2.61 -13.93 2.60
N SER A 191 1.83 -14.28 3.62
CA SER A 191 0.54 -13.63 3.90
C SER A 191 0.20 -13.71 5.37
N LEU A 192 -0.37 -12.63 5.92
CA LEU A 192 -1.07 -12.68 7.20
C LEU A 192 -2.28 -13.62 7.05
N LEU A 193 -2.27 -14.72 7.79
CA LEU A 193 -3.41 -15.64 7.85
C LEU A 193 -4.49 -15.09 8.76
N ASP A 194 -4.08 -14.65 9.95
CA ASP A 194 -5.01 -14.15 10.95
C ASP A 194 -4.29 -13.22 11.95
N LEU A 195 -5.05 -12.28 12.49
CA LEU A 195 -4.64 -11.34 13.52
C LEU A 195 -5.79 -11.22 14.51
N GLN A 196 -5.61 -11.78 15.70
CA GLN A 196 -6.60 -11.75 16.76
C GLN A 196 -6.10 -10.91 17.92
N GLN A 197 -6.96 -10.02 18.42
CA GLN A 197 -6.72 -9.24 19.64
C GLN A 197 -7.61 -9.76 20.76
N GLY A 198 -7.02 -9.90 21.94
CA GLY A 198 -7.73 -10.19 23.18
C GLY A 198 -8.25 -8.94 23.86
N GLU A 199 -8.82 -9.15 25.05
CA GLU A 199 -9.24 -8.06 25.92
C GLU A 199 -8.03 -7.44 26.65
N ARG A 200 -8.17 -6.18 27.08
CA ARG A 200 -7.11 -5.46 27.79
C ARG A 200 -6.71 -6.23 29.04
N GLU A 201 -5.41 -6.41 29.26
CA GLU A 201 -4.86 -7.19 30.39
C GLU A 201 -5.35 -8.65 30.44
N GLY A 202 -5.85 -9.18 29.32
CA GLY A 202 -6.39 -10.52 29.18
C GLY A 202 -5.40 -11.54 28.62
N PHE A 203 -5.93 -12.49 27.86
CA PHE A 203 -5.17 -13.40 27.02
C PHE A 203 -5.84 -13.46 25.64
N VAL A 204 -5.13 -14.05 24.68
CA VAL A 204 -5.66 -14.32 23.36
C VAL A 204 -5.22 -15.72 22.92
N SER A 205 -6.12 -16.43 22.25
CA SER A 205 -5.85 -17.73 21.66
C SER A 205 -6.41 -17.79 20.26
N ILE A 206 -5.66 -18.42 19.36
CA ILE A 206 -6.04 -18.62 17.98
C ILE A 206 -5.68 -20.05 17.55
N GLU A 207 -6.58 -20.69 16.81
CA GLU A 207 -6.37 -22.02 16.25
C GLU A 207 -6.28 -21.94 14.72
N GLU A 208 -5.11 -22.27 14.18
CA GLU A 208 -4.82 -22.21 12.75
C GLU A 208 -3.92 -23.37 12.32
N ALA A 209 -4.18 -23.94 11.13
CA ALA A 209 -3.41 -25.04 10.54
C ALA A 209 -3.13 -26.25 11.48
N GLY A 210 -4.03 -26.53 12.43
CA GLY A 210 -3.88 -27.63 13.39
C GLY A 210 -2.97 -27.30 14.58
N TYR A 211 -2.69 -26.02 14.84
CA TYR A 211 -1.99 -25.54 16.03
C TYR A 211 -2.89 -24.59 16.82
N ALA A 212 -2.78 -24.65 18.14
CA ALA A 212 -3.32 -23.66 19.06
C ALA A 212 -2.19 -22.74 19.54
N PHE A 213 -2.31 -21.45 19.24
CA PHE A 213 -1.40 -20.41 19.67
C PHE A 213 -2.02 -19.61 20.80
N ILE A 214 -1.29 -19.40 21.87
CA ILE A 214 -1.82 -18.81 23.09
C ILE A 214 -0.82 -17.78 23.61
N TYR A 215 -1.32 -16.58 23.91
CA TYR A 215 -0.52 -15.51 24.48
C TYR A 215 -1.25 -14.91 25.69
N ILE A 216 -0.58 -14.97 26.85
CA ILE A 216 -1.07 -14.43 28.11
C ILE A 216 -0.35 -13.12 28.40
N ASP A 217 -1.08 -12.02 28.55
CA ASP A 217 -0.49 -10.70 28.75
C ASP A 217 0.34 -10.64 30.04
N LYS A 218 1.43 -9.86 30.03
CA LYS A 218 2.29 -9.63 31.21
C LYS A 218 1.55 -8.98 32.38
N LYS A 219 0.43 -8.30 32.12
CA LYS A 219 -0.42 -7.65 33.11
C LYS A 219 -1.57 -8.53 33.61
N TYR A 220 -1.80 -9.72 33.05
CA TYR A 220 -2.87 -10.64 33.46
C TYR A 220 -2.80 -10.97 34.97
N GLN A 221 -3.93 -10.89 35.68
CA GLN A 221 -3.99 -11.02 37.14
C GLN A 221 -4.53 -12.38 37.62
N GLY A 222 -5.05 -13.22 36.73
CA GLY A 222 -5.56 -14.54 37.10
C GLY A 222 -4.44 -15.56 37.35
N GLU A 223 -4.75 -16.62 38.09
CA GLU A 223 -3.79 -17.70 38.41
C GLU A 223 -3.70 -18.74 37.29
N THR A 224 -4.80 -18.98 36.58
CA THR A 224 -4.89 -19.93 35.47
C THR A 224 -5.70 -19.36 34.32
N VAL A 225 -5.42 -19.84 33.11
CA VAL A 225 -6.17 -19.54 31.90
C VAL A 225 -6.70 -20.86 31.35
N THR A 226 -8.01 -20.94 31.10
CA THR A 226 -8.64 -22.11 30.47
C THR A 226 -9.10 -21.73 29.08
N ILE A 227 -8.73 -22.55 28.10
CA ILE A 227 -8.95 -22.30 26.68
C ILE A 227 -9.79 -23.45 26.15
N HIS A 228 -10.90 -23.09 25.53
CA HIS A 228 -11.78 -24.05 24.87
C HIS A 228 -11.38 -24.12 23.40
N LEU A 229 -10.86 -25.27 22.99
CA LEU A 229 -10.44 -25.51 21.62
C LEU A 229 -11.64 -25.86 20.73
N LYS A 230 -11.53 -25.61 19.43
CA LYS A 230 -12.57 -25.92 18.42
C LYS A 230 -12.91 -27.41 18.38
N ASN A 231 -11.98 -28.28 18.76
CA ASN A 231 -12.19 -29.73 18.86
C ASN A 231 -12.99 -30.15 20.12
N GLY A 232 -13.33 -29.21 21.01
CA GLY A 232 -14.08 -29.45 22.24
C GLY A 232 -13.21 -29.85 23.44
N GLU A 233 -11.88 -29.91 23.28
CA GLU A 233 -10.95 -30.12 24.38
C GLU A 233 -10.73 -28.81 25.16
N GLU A 234 -10.40 -28.96 26.44
CA GLU A 234 -10.06 -27.84 27.31
C GLU A 234 -8.59 -27.91 27.68
N TYR A 235 -7.92 -26.76 27.57
CA TYR A 235 -6.52 -26.64 27.92
C TYR A 235 -6.35 -25.57 29.00
N THR A 236 -5.86 -26.00 30.18
CA THR A 236 -5.63 -25.11 31.32
C THR A 236 -4.14 -24.87 31.51
N LEU A 237 -3.77 -23.59 31.56
CA LEU A 237 -2.40 -23.13 31.72
C LEU A 237 -2.23 -22.40 33.04
N ASN A 238 -1.11 -22.68 33.72
CA ASN A 238 -0.68 -21.90 34.87
C ASN A 238 -0.05 -20.57 34.40
N VAL A 239 -0.57 -19.46 34.88
CA VAL A 239 -0.16 -18.12 34.41
C VAL A 239 1.29 -17.83 34.76
N ASP A 240 1.75 -18.15 35.97
CA ASP A 240 3.09 -17.81 36.44
C ASP A 240 4.20 -18.44 35.59
N GLN A 241 3.92 -19.59 34.97
CA GLN A 241 4.87 -20.29 34.11
C GLN A 241 4.96 -19.70 32.69
N HIS A 242 3.84 -19.15 32.20
CA HIS A 242 3.63 -18.87 30.79
C HIS A 242 3.35 -17.39 30.46
N LYS A 243 3.26 -16.54 31.48
CA LYS A 243 3.00 -15.10 31.30
C LYS A 243 4.03 -14.43 30.39
N GLY A 244 3.54 -13.64 29.43
CA GLY A 244 4.38 -12.90 28.50
C GLY A 244 5.14 -13.77 27.50
N LYS A 245 4.75 -15.05 27.34
CA LYS A 245 5.32 -15.99 26.36
C LYS A 245 4.24 -16.42 25.38
N LEU A 246 4.63 -16.59 24.12
CA LEU A 246 3.84 -17.32 23.14
C LEU A 246 3.95 -18.82 23.47
N ILE A 247 2.82 -19.52 23.40
CA ILE A 247 2.72 -20.96 23.62
C ILE A 247 2.11 -21.55 22.35
N VAL A 248 2.71 -22.63 21.87
CA VAL A 248 2.26 -23.34 20.68
C VAL A 248 1.95 -24.78 21.08
N GLN A 249 0.71 -25.20 20.83
CA GLN A 249 0.26 -26.59 20.99
C GLN A 249 -0.20 -27.13 19.64
N LYS A 250 -0.04 -28.43 19.42
CA LYS A 250 -0.43 -29.15 18.21
C LYS A 250 -1.59 -30.09 18.51
#